data_AF-A0A6V7L4D1-F1
#
_entry.id   AF-A0A6V7L4D1-F1
#
_cell.length_a   1.000
_cell.length_b   1.000
_cell.length_c   1.000
_cell.angle_alpha   90.00
_cell.angle_beta   90.00
_cell.angle_gamma   90.00
#
_symmetry.space_group_name_H-M   'P 1'
#
loop_
_entity.id
_entity.type
_entity.pdbx_description
1 polymer ?
#
loop_
_entity_poly.entity_id
_entity_poly.type
_entity_poly.pdbx_seq_one_letter_code
_entity_poly.pdbx_strand_id
1 'polypeptide(L)' 'MELLGVKFAPLRVPTQRRLQTLAACAWFCSLAFGGFIGWLFTLYCLIWGYWLRYITLMYLCWCYYDWDTYKTGGR' A
#
# COMPACT_ATOMS: atom_id res chain seq x y z
N MET A 1 12.81 -3.62 30.44
CA MET A 1 11.90 -2.48 30.58
C MET A 1 10.49 -3.03 30.45
N GLU A 2 9.71 -3.00 31.52
CA GLU A 2 8.29 -3.35 31.49
C GLU A 2 7.48 -2.05 31.51
N LEU A 3 6.52 -1.93 30.60
CA LEU A 3 5.59 -0.81 30.57
C LEU A 3 4.20 -1.39 30.30
N LEU A 4 3.23 -1.09 31.16
CA LEU A 4 1.85 -1.61 31.09
C LEU A 4 1.76 -3.15 30.99
N GLY A 5 2.63 -3.87 31.70
CA GLY A 5 2.67 -5.34 31.69
C GLY A 5 3.30 -5.95 30.42
N VAL A 6 3.73 -5.13 29.47
CA VAL A 6 4.43 -5.57 28.26
C VAL A 6 5.94 -5.52 28.50
N LYS A 7 6.60 -6.67 28.41
CA LYS A 7 8.07 -6.77 28.41
C LYS A 7 8.62 -6.33 27.07
N PHE A 8 9.16 -5.11 27.01
CA PHE A 8 9.84 -4.62 25.82
C PHE A 8 11.19 -5.34 25.64
N ALA A 9 11.54 -5.62 24.39
CA ALA A 9 12.81 -6.24 24.05
C ALA A 9 13.99 -5.39 24.58
N PRO A 10 15.04 -6.03 25.12
CA PRO A 10 16.21 -5.32 25.62
C PRO A 10 16.84 -4.48 24.51
N LEU A 11 17.30 -3.27 24.82
CA LEU A 11 17.85 -2.30 23.84
C LEU A 11 19.01 -2.86 23.00
N ARG A 12 19.70 -3.89 23.50
CA ARG A 12 20.85 -4.56 22.88
C ARG A 12 20.44 -5.83 22.12
N VAL A 13 19.46 -5.74 21.22
CA VAL A 13 19.11 -6.83 20.28
C VAL A 13 19.90 -6.74 18.97
N PRO A 14 20.23 -7.88 18.34
CA PRO A 14 20.85 -7.91 17.01
C PRO A 14 20.01 -7.13 15.98
N THR A 15 20.68 -6.39 15.11
CA THR A 15 20.05 -5.54 14.07
C THR A 15 19.16 -6.36 13.12
N GLN A 16 19.52 -7.61 12.85
CA GLN A 16 18.74 -8.53 12.03
C GLN A 16 17.30 -8.71 12.54
N ARG A 17 17.10 -8.90 13.86
CA ARG A 17 15.76 -9.04 14.46
C ARG A 17 14.94 -7.76 14.31
N ARG A 18 15.60 -6.59 14.43
CA ARG A 18 14.95 -5.28 14.26
C ARG A 18 14.51 -5.06 12.81
N LEU A 19 15.34 -5.46 11.85
CA LEU A 19 15.02 -5.37 10.43
C LEU A 19 13.81 -6.26 10.08
N GLN A 20 13.73 -7.46 10.64
CA GLN A 20 12.57 -8.35 10.46
C GLN A 20 11.28 -7.74 10.99
N THR A 21 11.31 -7.16 12.20
CA THR A 21 10.13 -6.45 12.74
C THR A 21 9.76 -5.22 11.92
N LEU A 22 10.75 -4.50 11.38
CA LEU A 22 10.51 -3.35 10.52
C LEU A 22 9.93 -3.77 9.16
N ALA A 23 10.40 -4.87 8.57
CA ALA A 23 9.86 -5.41 7.34
C ALA A 23 8.39 -5.84 7.51
N ALA A 24 8.07 -6.53 8.61
CA ALA A 24 6.69 -6.87 8.93
C ALA A 24 5.81 -5.61 9.12
N CYS A 25 6.31 -4.62 9.85
CA CYS A 25 5.63 -3.33 10.01
C CYS A 25 5.40 -2.63 8.66
N ALA A 26 6.42 -2.58 7.80
CA ALA A 26 6.32 -2.00 6.48
C ALA A 26 5.26 -2.69 5.62
N TRP A 27 5.13 -4.02 5.74
CA TRP A 27 4.07 -4.79 5.07
C TRP A 27 2.67 -4.42 5.56
N PHE A 28 2.47 -4.29 6.87
CA PHE A 28 1.18 -3.85 7.40
C PHE A 28 0.87 -2.40 6.98
N CYS A 29 1.87 -1.52 7.00
CA CYS A 29 1.71 -0.16 6.51
C CYS A 29 1.38 -0.13 5.01
N SER A 30 2.00 -0.97 4.17
CA SER A 30 1.71 -1.00 2.75
C SER A 30 0.30 -1.53 2.47
N LEU A 31 -0.18 -2.51 3.23
CA LEU A 31 -1.57 -2.98 3.13
C LEU A 31 -2.57 -1.90 3.59
N ALA A 32 -2.28 -1.20 4.68
CA ALA A 32 -3.17 -0.18 5.22
C ALA A 32 -3.24 1.07 4.33
N PHE A 33 -2.10 1.54 3.82
CA PHE A 33 -1.98 2.79 3.07
C PHE A 33 -1.87 2.61 1.55
N GLY A 34 -1.76 1.37 1.06
CA GLY A 34 -1.52 1.08 -0.36
C GLY A 34 -2.60 1.66 -1.28
N GLY A 35 -3.87 1.53 -0.90
CA GLY A 35 -4.98 2.15 -1.66
C GLY A 35 -4.90 3.67 -1.68
N PHE A 36 -4.58 4.30 -0.54
CA PHE A 36 -4.44 5.76 -0.44
C PHE A 36 -3.28 6.27 -1.29
N ILE A 37 -2.11 5.63 -1.19
CA ILE A 37 -0.93 5.96 -2.00
C ILE A 37 -1.23 5.76 -3.48
N GLY A 38 -1.93 4.68 -3.84
CA GLY A 38 -2.37 4.42 -5.22
C GLY A 38 -3.23 5.55 -5.78
N TRP A 39 -4.22 6.03 -5.04
CA TRP A 39 -5.05 7.16 -5.47
C TRP A 39 -4.27 8.46 -5.60
N LEU A 40 -3.36 8.75 -4.67
CA LEU A 40 -2.46 9.90 -4.78
C LEU A 40 -1.60 9.82 -6.03
N PHE A 41 -1.05 8.64 -6.33
CA PHE A 41 -0.25 8.42 -7.53
C PHE A 41 -1.08 8.57 -8.82
N THR A 42 -2.31 8.07 -8.84
CA THR A 42 -3.25 8.27 -9.96
C THR A 42 -3.54 9.75 -10.18
N LEU A 43 -3.88 10.49 -9.11
CA LEU A 43 -4.12 11.94 -9.18
C LEU A 43 -2.89 12.70 -9.69
N TYR A 44 -1.71 12.33 -9.19
CA TYR A 44 -0.44 12.89 -9.65
C TYR A 44 -0.23 12.66 -11.16
N CYS A 45 -0.45 11.43 -11.64
CA CYS A 45 -0.33 11.08 -13.06
C CYS A 45 -1.35 11.85 -13.92
N LEU A 46 -2.56 12.09 -13.42
CA LEU A 46 -3.58 12.85 -14.14
C LEU A 46 -3.21 14.33 -14.23
N ILE A 47 -2.69 14.95 -13.17
CA ILE A 47 -2.41 16.39 -13.16
C ILE A 47 -1.08 16.69 -13.86
N TRP A 48 -0.01 15.96 -13.56
CA TRP A 48 1.34 16.27 -14.05
C TRP A 48 1.84 15.35 -15.16
N GLY A 49 1.18 14.22 -15.42
CA GLY A 49 1.55 13.33 -16.52
C GLY A 49 1.13 13.90 -17.88
N TYR A 50 2.05 13.97 -18.84
CA TYR A 50 1.71 14.28 -20.24
C TYR A 50 1.15 13.03 -20.93
N TRP A 51 2.02 12.08 -21.29
CA TRP A 51 1.61 10.84 -21.94
C TRP A 51 0.92 9.86 -20.98
N LEU A 52 1.44 9.79 -19.74
CA LEU A 52 0.90 8.95 -18.67
C LEU A 52 -0.56 9.27 -18.32
N ARG A 53 -1.00 10.53 -18.51
CA ARG A 53 -2.40 10.92 -18.28
C ARG A 53 -3.35 10.15 -19.18
N TYR A 54 -3.05 10.04 -20.47
CA TYR A 54 -3.90 9.32 -21.42
C TYR A 54 -3.99 7.82 -21.08
N ILE A 55 -2.87 7.21 -20.68
CA ILE A 55 -2.85 5.82 -20.22
C ILE A 55 -3.67 5.65 -18.94
N THR A 56 -3.50 6.57 -17.99
CA THR A 56 -4.23 6.53 -16.72
C THR A 56 -5.73 6.66 -16.95
N LEU A 57 -6.17 7.56 -17.84
CA LEU A 57 -7.58 7.70 -18.22
C LEU A 57 -8.11 6.43 -18.90
N MET A 58 -7.36 5.86 -19.84
CA MET A 58 -7.75 4.61 -20.50
C MET A 58 -7.88 3.46 -19.50
N TYR A 59 -6.96 3.36 -18.54
CA TYR A 59 -7.01 2.38 -17.46
C TYR A 59 -8.22 2.59 -16.55
N LEU A 60 -8.52 3.82 -16.16
CA LEU A 60 -9.71 4.14 -15.36
C LEU A 60 -11.02 3.80 -16.09
N CYS A 61 -11.10 4.05 -17.40
CA CYS A 61 -12.24 3.64 -18.21
C CYS A 61 -12.39 2.11 -18.23
N TRP A 62 -11.28 1.37 -18.34
CA TRP A 62 -11.30 -0.08 -18.26
C TRP A 62 -11.73 -0.57 -16.88
N CYS A 63 -11.23 0.02 -15.79
CA CYS A 63 -11.68 -0.29 -14.43
C CYS A 63 -13.17 -0.02 -14.23
N TYR A 64 -13.71 1.03 -14.85
CA TYR A 64 -15.15 1.31 -14.80
C TYR A 64 -15.96 0.26 -15.58
N TYR A 65 -15.49 -0.16 -16.75
CA TYR A 65 -16.11 -1.23 -17.53
C TYR A 65 -16.07 -2.58 -16.78
N ASP A 66 -14.96 -2.88 -16.12
CA ASP A 66 -14.72 -4.11 -15.35
C ASP A 66 -15.30 -4.04 -13.92
N TRP A 67 -15.99 -2.95 -13.56
CA TRP A 67 -16.44 -2.70 -12.18
C TRP A 67 -17.35 -3.80 -11.64
N ASP A 68 -18.16 -4.42 -12.50
CA ASP A 68 -19.14 -5.45 -12.14
C ASP A 68 -18.63 -6.88 -12.33
N THR A 69 -17.36 -7.07 -12.69
CA THR A 69 -16.76 -8.40 -12.93
C THR A 69 -16.76 -9.30 -11.69
N TYR A 70 -16.80 -8.72 -10.48
CA TYR A 70 -16.98 -9.48 -9.25
C TYR A 70 -18.32 -10.25 -9.20
N LYS A 71 -19.36 -9.81 -9.92
CA LYS A 71 -20.70 -10.44 -9.93
C LYS A 71 -20.75 -11.73 -10.75
N THR A 72 -19.83 -11.91 -11.69
CA THR A 72 -19.79 -13.06 -12.60
C THR A 72 -18.78 -14.12 -12.19
N GLY A 73 -18.20 -14.01 -10.98
CA GLY A 73 -17.14 -14.91 -10.51
C GLY A 73 -15.79 -14.66 -11.18
N GLY A 74 -15.66 -13.55 -11.92
CA GLY A 74 -14.36 -12.94 -12.22
C GLY A 74 -13.76 -12.29 -10.97
N ARG A 75 -12.46 -12.02 -11.02
CA ARG A 75 -11.51 -11.83 -9.88
C ARG A 75 -12.03 -11.10 -8.65
#